data_AF-A0A099F2X3-F1
#
_entry.id   AF-A0A099F2X3-F1
#
_cell.length_a   1.000
_cell.length_b   1.000
_cell.length_c   1.000
_cell.angle_alpha   90.00
_cell.angle_beta   90.00
_cell.angle_gamma   90.00
#
_symmetry.space_group_name_H-M   'P 1'
#
loop_
_entity.id
_entity.type
_entity.pdbx_description
1 polymer ?
#
loop_
_entity_poly.entity_id
_entity_poly.type
_entity_poly.pdbx_seq_one_letter_code
_entity_poly.pdbx_strand_id
1 'polypeptide(L)'
;MKRSILTSGLFLALAATPAISEIDCARETESGMEGLYAERFGYEGSGFMAEAYVNPSFNSRDWGSSDRKIAPTSVPELKGFDGFRVVDCRSGRFLAFGNTYANDARLLLEAEALRAKVAARGPLTLDDVRAAGEAAYRGTDVKIIALRETERTCSCISFNNNLSQDD
;
A
#
# COMPACT_ATOMS: atom_id res chain seq x y z
N MET A 1 -39.70 -8.34 -47.17
CA MET A 1 -39.18 -8.44 -45.80
C MET A 1 -38.06 -7.42 -45.63
N LYS A 2 -38.27 -6.34 -44.86
CA LYS A 2 -37.27 -5.30 -44.57
C LYS A 2 -36.52 -5.69 -43.29
N ARG A 3 -35.19 -5.82 -43.35
CA ARG A 3 -34.34 -6.04 -42.16
C ARG A 3 -33.71 -4.71 -41.76
N SER A 4 -34.08 -4.21 -40.60
CA SER A 4 -33.44 -3.06 -39.96
C SER A 4 -32.17 -3.54 -39.25
N ILE A 5 -31.04 -2.90 -39.57
CA ILE A 5 -29.76 -3.06 -38.88
C ILE A 5 -29.71 -1.96 -37.82
N LEU A 6 -29.74 -2.34 -36.54
CA LEU A 6 -29.49 -1.45 -35.41
C LEU A 6 -28.03 -1.57 -35.00
N THR A 7 -27.22 -0.59 -35.40
CA THR A 7 -25.84 -0.41 -34.95
C THR A 7 -25.87 0.30 -33.60
N SER A 8 -25.78 -0.45 -32.51
CA SER A 8 -25.55 0.10 -31.16
C SER A 8 -24.07 0.47 -31.04
N GLY A 9 -23.77 1.76 -31.11
CA GLY A 9 -22.44 2.31 -30.81
C GLY A 9 -22.14 2.16 -29.31
N LEU A 10 -21.12 1.37 -29.00
CA LEU A 10 -20.57 1.22 -27.66
C LEU A 10 -19.73 2.47 -27.34
N PHE A 11 -20.22 3.33 -26.46
CA PHE A 11 -19.42 4.43 -25.91
C PHE A 11 -18.47 3.86 -24.86
N LEU A 12 -17.17 3.79 -25.16
CA LEU A 12 -16.12 3.62 -24.16
C LEU A 12 -15.96 4.93 -23.39
N ALA A 13 -16.48 4.99 -22.17
CA ALA A 13 -16.11 6.02 -21.22
C ALA A 13 -14.71 5.69 -20.66
N LEU A 14 -13.68 6.42 -21.11
CA LEU A 14 -12.39 6.45 -20.42
C LEU A 14 -12.60 7.16 -19.08
N ALA A 15 -12.68 6.41 -18.00
CA ALA A 15 -12.56 6.98 -16.66
C ALA A 15 -11.12 7.49 -16.48
N ALA A 16 -10.92 8.80 -16.55
CA ALA A 16 -9.65 9.41 -16.18
C ALA A 16 -9.40 9.15 -14.69
N THR A 17 -8.49 8.25 -14.36
CA THR A 17 -8.01 8.08 -12.99
C THR A 17 -7.33 9.38 -12.57
N PRO A 18 -7.75 10.02 -11.45
CA PRO A 18 -7.08 11.23 -10.99
C PRO A 18 -5.61 10.93 -10.75
N ALA A 19 -4.75 11.73 -11.39
CA ALA A 19 -3.31 11.67 -11.23
C ALA A 19 -2.97 11.88 -9.76
N ILE A 20 -2.13 11.00 -9.23
CA ILE A 20 -1.61 11.11 -7.87
C ILE A 20 -0.62 12.27 -7.85
N SER A 21 -0.77 13.22 -6.91
CA SER A 21 0.19 14.31 -6.72
C SER A 21 1.48 13.80 -6.09
N GLU A 22 2.60 14.49 -6.30
CA GLU A 22 3.84 14.19 -5.57
C GLU A 22 3.77 14.73 -4.14
N ILE A 23 4.23 13.94 -3.17
CA ILE A 23 4.39 14.38 -1.79
C ILE A 23 5.76 15.03 -1.60
N ASP A 24 5.86 15.97 -0.65
CA ASP A 24 7.15 16.48 -0.19
C ASP A 24 7.79 15.52 0.82
N CYS A 25 8.79 14.76 0.36
CA CYS A 25 9.52 13.79 1.17
C CYS A 25 10.49 14.39 2.18
N ALA A 26 10.63 15.72 2.24
CA ALA A 26 11.29 16.36 3.36
C ALA A 26 10.47 16.24 4.66
N ARG A 27 9.19 15.87 4.57
CA ARG A 27 8.33 15.63 5.73
C ARG A 27 8.42 14.15 6.13
N GLU A 28 8.74 13.88 7.39
CA GLU A 28 8.76 12.52 7.97
C GLU A 28 7.34 11.91 8.12
N THR A 29 6.30 12.62 7.68
CA THR A 29 4.90 12.25 7.88
C THR A 29 4.14 12.28 6.56
N GLU A 30 3.59 11.14 6.14
CA GLU A 30 2.72 11.01 4.98
C GLU A 30 1.31 10.66 5.44
N SER A 31 0.29 11.36 4.94
CA SER A 31 -1.12 11.13 5.32
C SER A 31 -1.36 11.12 6.84
N GLY A 32 -0.56 11.90 7.59
CA GLY A 32 -0.62 11.99 9.06
C GLY A 32 0.05 10.83 9.82
N MET A 33 0.85 10.03 9.12
CA MET A 33 1.53 8.84 9.65
C MET A 33 3.04 8.89 9.40
N GLU A 34 3.83 8.37 10.32
CA GLU A 34 5.29 8.34 10.21
C GLU A 34 5.73 7.05 9.51
N GLY A 35 6.49 7.21 8.42
CA GLY A 35 7.11 6.10 7.70
C GLY A 35 8.47 5.78 8.31
N LEU A 36 8.64 4.56 8.82
CA LEU A 36 9.88 4.18 9.54
C LEU A 36 10.87 3.40 8.67
N TYR A 37 10.35 2.58 7.77
CA TYR A 37 11.12 1.66 6.94
C TYR A 37 10.33 1.32 5.68
N ALA A 38 11.02 1.11 4.56
CA ALA A 38 10.40 0.65 3.33
C ALA A 38 11.29 -0.35 2.61
N GLU A 39 10.68 -1.35 2.01
CA GLU A 39 11.34 -2.35 1.19
C GLU A 39 10.56 -2.63 -0.09
N ARG A 40 11.27 -3.06 -1.14
CA ARG A 40 10.62 -3.52 -2.37
C ARG A 40 9.89 -4.81 -2.09
N PHE A 41 8.66 -4.89 -2.54
CA PHE A 41 7.83 -6.09 -2.41
C PHE A 41 7.71 -6.79 -3.77
N GLY A 42 8.12 -8.05 -3.82
CA GLY A 42 8.09 -8.86 -5.04
C GLY A 42 9.41 -8.87 -5.82
N TYR A 43 9.35 -8.65 -7.13
CA TYR A 43 10.51 -8.68 -8.04
C TYR A 43 10.77 -7.30 -8.68
N GLU A 44 11.92 -7.14 -9.32
CA GLU A 44 12.25 -5.93 -10.07
C GLU A 44 11.18 -5.63 -11.13
N GLY A 45 10.59 -4.42 -11.07
CA GLY A 45 9.47 -4.07 -11.93
C GLY A 45 8.10 -4.60 -11.48
N SER A 46 7.95 -5.20 -10.29
CA SER A 46 6.62 -5.53 -9.73
C SER A 46 5.79 -4.26 -9.47
N GLY A 47 6.45 -3.17 -9.07
CA GLY A 47 5.83 -1.88 -8.73
C GLY A 47 5.24 -1.82 -7.32
N PHE A 48 5.59 -2.77 -6.43
CA PHE A 48 5.08 -2.80 -5.06
C PHE A 48 6.15 -2.44 -4.03
N MET A 49 5.73 -1.73 -2.99
CA MET A 49 6.53 -1.41 -1.81
C MET A 49 5.81 -1.89 -0.55
N ALA A 50 6.56 -2.42 0.42
CA ALA A 50 6.08 -2.65 1.78
C ALA A 50 6.70 -1.59 2.69
N GLU A 51 5.89 -0.96 3.53
CA GLU A 51 6.29 0.19 4.34
C GLU A 51 5.79 0.03 5.77
N ALA A 52 6.69 0.20 6.73
CA ALA A 52 6.39 0.30 8.14
C ALA A 52 5.77 1.67 8.45
N TYR A 53 4.57 1.66 9.02
CA TYR A 53 3.79 2.87 9.29
C TYR A 53 3.32 2.89 10.73
N VAL A 54 3.62 3.97 11.43
CA VAL A 54 3.16 4.19 12.80
C VAL A 54 2.44 5.50 12.91
N ASN A 55 1.46 5.57 13.81
CA ASN A 55 0.84 6.85 14.13
C ASN A 55 1.85 7.65 14.98
N PRO A 56 2.33 8.83 14.53
CA PRO A 56 3.30 9.57 15.32
C PRO A 56 2.67 9.91 16.68
N SER A 57 3.32 9.53 17.77
CA SER A 57 2.89 10.00 19.08
C SER A 57 3.17 11.49 19.17
N PHE A 58 2.24 12.29 19.69
CA PHE A 58 2.51 13.72 19.96
C PHE A 58 3.71 13.95 20.89
N ASN A 59 4.11 12.93 21.65
CA ASN A 59 5.30 12.90 22.48
C ASN A 59 6.08 11.62 22.17
N SER A 60 7.18 11.73 21.42
CA SER A 60 8.07 10.60 21.09
C SER A 60 8.68 9.88 22.31
N ARG A 61 8.44 10.37 23.53
CA ARG A 61 8.83 9.73 24.80
C ARG A 61 7.77 8.76 25.36
N ASP A 62 6.56 8.73 24.80
CA ASP A 62 5.43 7.95 25.31
C ASP A 62 5.30 6.57 24.62
N TRP A 63 6.35 6.11 23.94
CA TRP A 63 6.38 4.76 23.36
C TRP A 63 6.16 3.71 24.47
N GLY A 64 5.00 3.05 24.43
CA GLY A 64 4.59 2.04 25.42
C GLY A 64 3.77 2.56 26.60
N SER A 65 3.39 3.84 26.64
CA SER A 65 2.46 4.35 27.66
C SER A 65 1.00 4.13 27.25
N SER A 66 0.13 3.85 28.22
CA SER A 66 -1.33 3.79 28.01
C SER A 66 -1.94 5.14 27.64
N ASP A 67 -1.17 6.23 27.84
CA ASP A 67 -1.61 7.61 27.67
C ASP A 67 -1.10 8.23 26.36
N ARG A 68 -0.59 7.39 25.44
CA ARG A 68 -0.10 7.81 24.13
C ARG A 68 -1.15 8.63 23.40
N LYS A 69 -0.86 9.91 23.20
CA LYS A 69 -1.69 10.80 22.40
C LYS A 69 -1.47 10.49 20.91
N ILE A 70 -2.52 9.98 20.28
CA ILE A 70 -2.61 9.65 18.86
C ILE A 70 -2.65 10.96 18.05
N ALA A 71 -1.72 11.12 17.11
CA ALA A 71 -1.76 12.25 16.17
C ALA A 71 -3.00 12.21 15.27
N PRO A 72 -3.56 13.38 14.90
CA PRO A 72 -4.57 13.47 13.87
C PRO A 72 -4.03 12.87 12.57
N THR A 73 -4.84 12.02 11.96
CA THR A 73 -4.60 11.49 10.62
C THR A 73 -5.58 12.15 9.65
N SER A 74 -5.14 12.40 8.42
CA SER A 74 -6.01 12.85 7.34
C SER A 74 -6.91 11.72 6.82
N VAL A 75 -6.57 10.46 7.13
CA VAL A 75 -7.31 9.24 6.76
C VAL A 75 -7.92 8.63 8.03
N PRO A 76 -9.22 8.83 8.32
CA PRO A 76 -9.84 8.39 9.57
C PRO A 76 -9.65 6.91 9.89
N GLU A 77 -9.58 6.04 8.87
CA GLU A 77 -9.36 4.61 8.98
C GLU A 77 -7.98 4.25 9.56
N LEU A 78 -7.01 5.17 9.49
CA LEU A 78 -5.65 5.02 10.02
C LEU A 78 -5.49 5.65 11.41
N LYS A 79 -6.56 6.09 12.06
CA LYS A 79 -6.47 6.71 13.39
C LYS A 79 -5.99 5.70 14.42
N GLY A 80 -4.87 5.99 15.08
CA GLY A 80 -4.27 5.08 16.07
C GLY A 80 -3.71 3.80 15.46
N PHE A 81 -3.47 3.81 14.15
CA PHE A 81 -2.93 2.66 13.43
C PHE A 81 -1.43 2.52 13.70
N ASP A 82 -0.99 1.30 13.98
CA ASP A 82 0.42 0.90 13.92
C ASP A 82 0.50 -0.43 13.15
N GLY A 83 1.50 -0.55 12.27
CA GLY A 83 1.73 -1.76 11.48
C GLY A 83 2.54 -1.51 10.22
N PHE A 84 2.09 -2.09 9.11
CA PHE A 84 2.71 -1.89 7.80
C PHE A 84 1.65 -1.78 6.70
N ARG A 85 2.04 -1.24 5.54
CA ARG A 85 1.21 -1.24 4.34
C ARG A 85 1.96 -1.81 3.15
N VAL A 86 1.24 -2.43 2.23
CA VAL A 86 1.74 -2.81 0.91
C VAL A 86 1.10 -1.91 -0.13
N VAL A 87 1.91 -1.11 -0.80
CA VAL A 87 1.50 -0.07 -1.75
C VAL A 87 1.80 -0.54 -3.17
N ASP A 88 0.82 -0.43 -4.07
CA ASP A 88 1.03 -0.46 -5.51
C ASP A 88 1.35 0.95 -6.00
N CYS A 89 2.64 1.21 -6.27
CA CYS A 89 3.15 2.53 -6.66
C CYS A 89 2.60 3.04 -8.01
N ARG A 90 2.02 2.15 -8.83
CA ARG A 90 1.41 2.54 -10.11
C ARG A 90 0.03 3.14 -9.91
N SER A 91 -0.77 2.53 -9.04
CA SER A 91 -2.17 2.91 -8.83
C SER A 91 -2.39 3.80 -7.60
N GLY A 92 -1.40 3.88 -6.71
CA GLY A 92 -1.49 4.50 -5.38
C GLY A 92 -2.43 3.78 -4.43
N ARG A 93 -2.88 2.58 -4.79
CA ARG A 93 -3.72 1.76 -3.93
C ARG A 93 -2.83 1.00 -2.96
N PHE A 94 -3.33 0.76 -1.75
CA PHE A 94 -2.58 0.00 -0.77
C PHE A 94 -3.48 -0.83 0.13
N LEU A 95 -2.85 -1.83 0.76
CA LEU A 95 -3.41 -2.59 1.87
C LEU A 95 -2.65 -2.25 3.13
N ALA A 96 -3.35 -1.74 4.13
CA ALA A 96 -2.81 -1.49 5.47
C ALA A 96 -3.11 -2.69 6.38
N PHE A 97 -2.09 -3.22 7.02
CA PHE A 97 -2.12 -4.32 7.98
C PHE A 97 -1.86 -3.74 9.37
N GLY A 98 -2.91 -3.58 10.16
CA GLY A 98 -2.87 -2.96 11.50
C GLY A 98 -2.97 -3.97 12.64
N ASN A 99 -2.73 -3.51 13.86
CA ASN A 99 -2.60 -4.35 15.08
C ASN A 99 -1.43 -5.34 14.96
N THR A 100 -0.37 -4.93 14.29
CA THR A 100 0.83 -5.72 14.05
C THR A 100 2.03 -4.78 14.10
N TYR A 101 3.24 -5.31 14.10
CA TYR A 101 4.45 -4.50 14.02
C TYR A 101 4.98 -4.42 12.59
N ALA A 102 5.74 -3.37 12.31
CA ALA A 102 6.49 -3.19 11.07
C ALA A 102 7.26 -4.45 10.63
N ASN A 103 7.87 -5.16 11.59
CA ASN A 103 8.67 -6.36 11.34
C ASN A 103 7.82 -7.57 10.88
N ASP A 104 6.52 -7.55 11.13
CA ASP A 104 5.61 -8.64 10.75
C ASP A 104 5.31 -8.62 9.24
N ALA A 105 5.64 -7.55 8.52
CA ALA A 105 5.60 -7.50 7.05
C ALA A 105 6.36 -8.69 6.42
N ARG A 106 7.37 -9.21 7.10
CA ARG A 106 8.12 -10.39 6.69
C ARG A 106 7.27 -11.66 6.62
N LEU A 107 6.27 -11.85 7.48
CA LEU A 107 5.37 -13.01 7.42
C LEU A 107 4.58 -13.02 6.11
N LEU A 108 4.18 -11.84 5.63
CA LEU A 108 3.52 -11.70 4.33
C LEU A 108 4.48 -12.01 3.17
N LEU A 109 5.73 -11.53 3.25
CA LEU A 109 6.77 -11.84 2.26
C LEU A 109 7.12 -13.33 2.20
N GLU A 110 7.00 -14.04 3.32
CA GLU A 110 7.28 -15.46 3.42
C GLU A 110 6.12 -16.36 2.95
N ALA A 111 4.93 -15.79 2.70
CA ALA A 111 3.77 -16.55 2.22
C ALA A 111 4.04 -17.24 0.88
N GLU A 112 3.90 -18.57 0.86
CA GLU A 112 4.30 -19.42 -0.27
C GLU A 112 3.67 -19.02 -1.61
N ALA A 113 2.38 -18.65 -1.60
CA ALA A 113 1.65 -18.21 -2.79
C ALA A 113 2.27 -16.96 -3.43
N LEU A 114 2.73 -16.00 -2.61
CA LEU A 114 3.43 -14.81 -3.08
C LEU A 114 4.84 -15.17 -3.55
N ARG A 115 5.58 -15.96 -2.76
CA ARG A 115 6.93 -16.41 -3.13
C ARG A 115 6.98 -17.11 -4.48
N ALA A 116 6.01 -17.97 -4.78
CA ALA A 116 5.91 -18.67 -6.05
C ALA A 116 5.71 -17.70 -7.23
N LYS A 117 4.80 -16.72 -7.08
CA LYS A 117 4.59 -15.67 -8.09
C LYS A 117 5.83 -14.80 -8.30
N VAL A 118 6.48 -14.41 -7.21
CA VAL A 118 7.68 -13.58 -7.24
C VAL A 118 8.84 -14.31 -7.91
N ALA A 119 9.07 -15.58 -7.58
CA ALA A 119 10.08 -16.41 -8.21
C ALA A 119 9.83 -16.60 -9.72
N ALA A 120 8.57 -16.74 -10.11
CA ALA A 120 8.16 -16.83 -11.52
C ALA A 120 8.14 -15.49 -12.26
N ARG A 121 8.41 -14.36 -11.57
CA ARG A 121 8.19 -12.99 -12.07
C ARG A 121 6.80 -12.80 -12.69
N GLY A 122 5.80 -13.48 -12.12
CA GLY A 122 4.42 -13.43 -12.57
C GLY A 122 3.71 -12.16 -12.08
N PRO A 123 2.58 -11.77 -12.71
CA PRO A 123 1.82 -10.61 -12.29
C PRO A 123 1.41 -10.69 -10.82
N LEU A 124 1.72 -9.61 -10.10
CA LEU A 124 1.39 -9.41 -8.70
C LEU A 124 0.30 -8.36 -8.57
N THR A 125 -0.71 -8.63 -7.75
CA THR A 125 -1.86 -7.74 -7.53
C THR A 125 -2.11 -7.53 -6.04
N LEU A 126 -2.81 -6.45 -5.66
CA LEU A 126 -3.24 -6.28 -4.28
C LEU A 126 -4.19 -7.39 -3.81
N ASP A 127 -4.94 -8.03 -4.71
CA ASP A 127 -5.78 -9.17 -4.32
C ASP A 127 -4.95 -10.40 -3.95
N ASP A 128 -3.82 -10.64 -4.63
CA ASP A 128 -2.86 -11.67 -4.23
C ASP A 128 -2.29 -11.37 -2.83
N VAL A 129 -1.92 -10.10 -2.59
CA VAL A 129 -1.40 -9.64 -1.31
C VAL A 129 -2.44 -9.80 -0.20
N ARG A 130 -3.70 -9.42 -0.46
CA ARG A 130 -4.80 -9.62 0.50
C ARG A 130 -4.97 -11.09 0.83
N ALA A 131 -5.08 -11.96 -0.18
CA ALA A 131 -5.30 -13.39 0.04
C ALA A 131 -4.16 -14.03 0.85
N ALA A 132 -2.91 -13.66 0.55
CA ALA A 132 -1.76 -14.11 1.32
C ALA A 132 -1.78 -13.57 2.76
N GLY A 133 -2.16 -12.31 2.95
CA GLY A 133 -2.31 -11.71 4.27
C GLY A 133 -3.39 -12.39 5.12
N GLU A 134 -4.58 -12.60 4.55
CA GLU A 134 -5.69 -13.31 5.21
C GLU A 134 -5.31 -14.75 5.59
N ALA A 135 -4.47 -15.41 4.80
CA ALA A 135 -3.93 -16.72 5.13
C ALA A 135 -2.88 -16.65 6.25
N ALA A 136 -1.92 -15.74 6.14
CA ALA A 136 -0.81 -15.59 7.10
C ALA A 136 -1.28 -15.16 8.49
N TYR A 137 -2.30 -14.30 8.56
CA TYR A 137 -2.83 -13.75 9.81
C TYR A 137 -4.13 -14.42 10.27
N ARG A 138 -4.42 -15.63 9.77
CA ARG A 138 -5.63 -16.34 10.17
C ARG A 138 -5.60 -16.64 11.68
N GLY A 139 -6.62 -16.16 12.39
CA GLY A 139 -6.77 -16.38 13.83
C GLY A 139 -6.05 -15.35 14.70
N THR A 140 -5.49 -14.29 14.12
CA THR A 140 -4.97 -13.13 14.86
C THR A 140 -5.96 -11.96 14.79
N ASP A 141 -5.65 -10.87 15.50
CA ASP A 141 -6.42 -9.61 15.53
C ASP A 141 -5.96 -8.59 14.47
N VAL A 142 -5.16 -9.03 13.50
CA VAL A 142 -4.65 -8.17 12.43
C VAL A 142 -5.78 -7.72 11.53
N LYS A 143 -5.87 -6.39 11.32
CA LYS A 143 -6.87 -5.77 10.47
C LYS A 143 -6.28 -5.43 9.11
N ILE A 144 -6.90 -5.89 8.03
CA ILE A 144 -6.50 -5.57 6.66
C ILE A 144 -7.47 -4.54 6.07
N ILE A 145 -6.98 -3.36 5.72
CA ILE A 145 -7.78 -2.25 5.19
C ILE A 145 -7.29 -1.89 3.80
N ALA A 146 -8.20 -1.83 2.82
CA ALA A 146 -7.88 -1.31 1.49
C ALA A 146 -8.14 0.18 1.41
N LEU A 147 -7.14 0.91 0.95
CA LEU A 147 -7.14 2.36 0.86
C LEU A 147 -6.49 2.81 -0.45
N ARG A 148 -6.57 4.12 -0.72
CA ARG A 148 -5.90 4.76 -1.84
C ARG A 148 -5.26 6.04 -1.35
N GLU A 149 -3.99 6.21 -1.65
CA GLU A 149 -3.30 7.47 -1.40
C GLU A 149 -3.80 8.55 -2.36
N THR A 150 -3.87 9.77 -1.84
CA THR A 150 -4.07 10.96 -2.65
C THR A 150 -2.77 11.48 -3.26
N GLU A 151 -1.63 11.12 -2.66
CA GLU A 151 -0.27 11.54 -3.04
C GLU A 151 0.66 10.32 -3.17
N ARG A 152 1.73 10.41 -3.97
CA ARG A 152 2.69 9.31 -4.11
C ARG A 152 3.47 9.22 -2.80
N THR A 153 3.62 8.01 -2.26
CA THR A 153 4.46 7.79 -1.08
C THR A 153 5.93 8.07 -1.42
N CYS A 154 6.72 8.47 -0.43
CA CYS A 154 8.14 8.74 -0.62
C CYS A 154 8.91 7.49 -1.04
N SER A 155 8.56 6.33 -0.50
CA SER A 155 9.19 5.08 -0.93
C SER A 155 8.84 4.73 -2.37
N CYS A 156 7.64 5.07 -2.85
CA CYS A 156 7.29 4.95 -4.26
C CYS A 156 8.05 5.94 -5.17
N ILE A 157 8.36 7.15 -4.69
CA ILE A 157 9.20 8.11 -5.42
C ILE A 157 10.64 7.59 -5.50
N SER A 158 11.23 7.17 -4.38
CA SER A 158 12.56 6.57 -4.35
C SER A 158 12.66 5.31 -5.21
N PHE A 159 11.60 4.50 -5.24
CA PHE A 159 11.53 3.32 -6.12
C PHE A 159 11.62 3.69 -7.60
N ASN A 160 10.83 4.67 -8.06
CA ASN A 160 10.84 5.09 -9.46
C ASN A 160 12.15 5.76 -9.88
N ASN A 161 12.76 6.56 -9.01
CA ASN A 161 14.04 7.21 -9.30
C ASN A 161 15.20 6.22 -9.43
N ASN A 162 15.10 5.05 -8.79
CA ASN A 162 16.07 3.96 -8.96
C ASN A 162 15.80 3.12 -10.21
N LEU A 163 14.61 3.16 -10.80
CA LEU A 163 14.34 2.52 -12.09
C LEU A 163 14.86 3.36 -13.26
N SER A 164 15.08 4.67 -13.07
CA SER A 164 15.62 5.58 -14.11
C SER A 164 17.15 5.68 -14.14
N GLN A 165 17.87 4.93 -13.29
CA GLN A 165 19.35 4.94 -13.29
C GLN A 165 19.97 3.77 -14.06
N ASP A 166 19.16 2.82 -14.54
CA ASP A 166 19.61 1.64 -15.28
C ASP A 166 19.27 1.69 -16.80
N ASP A 167 18.87 2.86 -17.32
CA ASP A 167 18.67 3.13 -18.75
C ASP A 167 19.83 3.95 -19.36
#